data_AF-A0A7W7DME8-F1
#
_entry.id   AF-A0A7W7DME8-F1
#
_cell.length_a   1.000
_cell.length_b   1.000
_cell.length_c   1.000
_cell.angle_alpha   90.00
_cell.angle_beta   90.00
_cell.angle_gamma   90.00
#
_symmetry.space_group_name_H-M   'P 1'
#
loop_
_entity.id
_entity.type
_entity.pdbx_description
1 polymer ?
#
loop_
_entity_poly.entity_id
_entity_poly.type
_entity_poly.pdbx_seq_one_letter_code
_entity_poly.pdbx_strand_id
1 'polypeptide(L)'
;MKLSVSARAVAAGGMATAMLLTGGAVADAASSAPSRAAAAPDIPVANVRTHLSQLQSIATANGGNRAHGRAGYKASLDYVKAKLDAAGYTTVIQQFTASGRTGYNLIADWPGGDANQVVMAGSHLDSVSSGAGINDNGSGSAAVLETALAVSRAQYKPTKHLRFAWWGAEELGMVGSRYYVNRLATGDRSRISAYLNFDMIGSPNPGYFVYDDDPAIEKTFKDYFGGIGVPTEIETEGDGRSDHAPFKSAGVPVGGLFTGASRTMSSAQAAKWGGTAGRAFDRCYHSSCDTTANINDTALNRNSDALAYAVWELSQ
;
A
#
# COMPACT_ATOMS: atom_id res chain seq x y z
N MET A 1 5.79 49.15 -101.63
CA MET A 1 5.14 48.20 -102.55
C MET A 1 4.39 47.18 -101.70
N LYS A 2 3.04 47.19 -101.81
CA LYS A 2 2.06 46.12 -101.53
C LYS A 2 2.18 45.18 -100.29
N LEU A 3 1.04 45.14 -99.58
CA LEU A 3 0.32 43.97 -99.02
C LEU A 3 0.67 43.46 -97.60
N SER A 4 -0.06 44.00 -96.62
CA SER A 4 -1.16 43.37 -95.83
C SER A 4 -1.08 41.92 -95.33
N VAL A 5 -1.75 41.74 -94.16
CA VAL A 5 -2.37 40.53 -93.56
C VAL A 5 -1.44 39.68 -92.69
N SER A 6 -1.84 39.00 -91.61
CA SER A 6 -2.81 39.15 -90.51
C SER A 6 -2.54 37.99 -89.54
N ALA A 7 -2.77 38.25 -88.24
CA ALA A 7 -3.43 37.35 -87.27
C ALA A 7 -2.82 36.01 -86.78
N ARG A 8 -2.91 35.86 -85.44
CA ARG A 8 -3.07 34.64 -84.60
C ARG A 8 -1.81 33.76 -84.42
N ALA A 9 -1.52 33.14 -83.27
CA ALA A 9 -2.22 32.94 -81.99
C ALA A 9 -1.26 32.36 -80.92
N VAL A 10 -1.59 32.60 -79.64
CA VAL A 10 -1.43 31.81 -78.39
C VAL A 10 -0.05 31.25 -77.99
N ALA A 11 0.44 31.68 -76.82
CA ALA A 11 1.04 30.81 -75.78
C ALA A 11 1.10 31.53 -74.42
N ALA A 12 0.95 30.76 -73.34
CA ALA A 12 0.82 31.17 -71.94
C ALA A 12 2.15 31.61 -71.28
N GLY A 13 2.04 32.42 -70.22
CA GLY A 13 3.15 32.75 -69.31
C GLY A 13 2.64 33.53 -68.09
N GLY A 14 2.77 32.95 -66.90
CA GLY A 14 2.19 33.46 -65.66
C GLY A 14 2.97 34.61 -65.00
N MET A 15 2.34 35.22 -64.00
CA MET A 15 3.00 36.00 -62.97
C MET A 15 2.22 35.88 -61.67
N ALA A 16 2.94 35.47 -60.61
CA ALA A 16 2.47 35.36 -59.25
C ALA A 16 2.45 36.75 -58.58
N THR A 17 1.35 37.08 -57.91
CA THR A 17 1.23 38.28 -57.06
C THR A 17 1.11 37.84 -55.61
N ALA A 18 2.13 38.16 -54.80
CA ALA A 18 2.14 37.89 -53.37
C ALA A 18 1.25 38.90 -52.63
N MET A 19 0.24 38.42 -51.89
CA MET A 19 -0.51 39.20 -50.91
C MET A 19 -0.03 38.84 -49.51
N LEU A 20 0.53 39.82 -48.79
CA LEU A 20 0.79 39.73 -47.35
C LEU A 20 -0.53 39.86 -46.59
N LEU A 21 -0.95 38.78 -45.92
CA LEU A 21 -2.01 38.78 -44.91
C LEU A 21 -1.36 38.74 -43.53
N THR A 22 -1.51 39.82 -42.78
CA THR A 22 -1.18 39.90 -41.35
C THR A 22 -2.23 39.12 -40.55
N GLY A 23 -1.94 37.87 -40.24
CA GLY A 23 -2.72 37.06 -39.31
C GLY A 23 -2.17 37.20 -37.88
N GLY A 24 -2.88 37.90 -37.02
CA GLY A 24 -2.61 37.89 -35.58
C GLY A 24 -2.93 36.53 -35.00
N ALA A 25 -1.92 35.82 -34.50
CA ALA A 25 -2.10 34.60 -33.73
C ALA A 25 -2.55 34.99 -32.31
N VAL A 26 -3.84 34.83 -32.03
CA VAL A 26 -4.31 34.66 -30.65
C VAL A 26 -3.70 33.35 -30.15
N ALA A 27 -2.75 33.46 -29.24
CA ALA A 27 -2.20 32.32 -28.53
C ALA A 27 -3.34 31.73 -27.68
N ASP A 28 -3.87 30.61 -28.14
CA ASP A 28 -4.81 29.79 -27.37
C ASP A 28 -4.03 29.28 -26.16
N ALA A 29 -4.34 29.81 -24.98
CA ALA A 29 -3.82 29.31 -23.72
C ALA A 29 -4.48 27.95 -23.49
N ALA A 30 -3.87 26.90 -24.04
CA ALA A 30 -4.23 25.53 -23.74
C ALA A 30 -4.09 25.34 -22.22
N SER A 31 -5.23 25.32 -21.54
CA SER A 31 -5.37 24.84 -20.16
C SER A 31 -4.77 23.43 -20.13
N SER A 32 -3.57 23.31 -19.58
CA SER A 32 -2.97 22.01 -19.31
C SER A 32 -3.85 21.34 -18.26
N ALA A 33 -4.64 20.35 -18.68
CA ALA A 33 -5.30 19.45 -17.75
C ALA A 33 -4.24 18.95 -16.75
N PRO A 34 -4.54 18.91 -15.43
CA PRO A 34 -3.58 18.40 -14.47
C PRO A 34 -3.11 17.02 -14.92
N SER A 35 -1.80 16.83 -15.01
CA SER A 35 -1.24 15.54 -15.41
C SER A 35 -1.75 14.49 -14.43
N ARG A 36 -2.58 13.56 -14.90
CA ARG A 36 -2.98 12.40 -14.09
C ARG A 36 -1.70 11.77 -13.57
N ALA A 37 -1.61 11.65 -12.25
CA ALA A 37 -0.45 11.06 -11.62
C ALA A 37 -0.20 9.65 -12.18
N ALA A 38 1.07 9.23 -12.15
CA ALA A 38 1.46 7.91 -12.62
C ALA A 38 0.62 6.83 -11.91
N ALA A 39 0.16 5.82 -12.66
CA ALA A 39 -0.55 4.69 -12.07
C ALA A 39 0.32 3.99 -11.02
N ALA A 40 -0.33 3.37 -10.03
CA ALA A 40 0.37 2.57 -9.04
C ALA A 40 1.19 1.45 -9.70
N PRO A 41 2.43 1.20 -9.27
CA PRO A 41 3.21 0.09 -9.80
C PRO A 41 2.68 -1.26 -9.29
N ASP A 42 2.84 -2.29 -10.11
CA ASP A 42 2.75 -3.69 -9.67
C ASP A 42 3.82 -3.97 -8.60
N ILE A 43 3.45 -4.65 -7.53
CA ILE A 43 4.34 -5.00 -6.43
C ILE A 43 4.81 -6.45 -6.62
N PRO A 44 6.08 -6.69 -6.99
CA PRO A 44 6.53 -8.03 -7.29
C PRO A 44 6.46 -8.93 -6.05
N VAL A 45 5.59 -9.95 -6.06
CA VAL A 45 5.47 -10.90 -4.94
C VAL A 45 6.79 -11.57 -4.58
N ALA A 46 7.71 -11.73 -5.53
CA ALA A 46 9.06 -12.24 -5.27
C ALA A 46 9.86 -11.34 -4.30
N ASN A 47 9.69 -10.02 -4.37
CA ASN A 47 10.33 -9.08 -3.45
C ASN A 47 9.66 -9.17 -2.07
N VAL A 48 8.33 -9.24 -2.03
CA VAL A 48 7.57 -9.45 -0.78
C VAL A 48 8.01 -10.75 -0.10
N ARG A 49 8.13 -11.85 -0.85
CA ARG A 49 8.65 -13.15 -0.39
C ARG A 49 10.09 -13.08 0.10
N THR A 50 10.91 -12.24 -0.51
CA THR A 50 12.28 -11.99 -0.03
C THR A 50 12.25 -11.38 1.37
N HIS A 51 11.38 -10.41 1.63
CA HIS A 51 11.20 -9.86 2.97
C HIS A 51 10.68 -10.91 3.96
N LEU A 52 9.69 -11.74 3.59
CA LEU A 52 9.21 -12.83 4.44
C LEU A 52 10.31 -13.83 4.80
N SER A 53 11.16 -14.18 3.83
CA SER A 53 12.29 -15.08 4.05
C SER A 53 13.33 -14.48 5.01
N GLN A 54 13.52 -13.16 4.96
CA GLN A 54 14.38 -12.46 5.92
C GLN A 54 13.77 -12.43 7.32
N LEU A 55 12.47 -12.14 7.45
CA LEU A 55 11.78 -12.20 8.74
C LEU A 55 11.81 -13.62 9.34
N GLN A 56 11.61 -14.66 8.53
CA GLN A 56 11.75 -16.05 8.95
C GLN A 56 13.17 -16.35 9.45
N SER A 57 14.19 -15.92 8.71
CA SER A 57 15.59 -16.12 9.09
C SER A 57 15.92 -15.41 10.40
N ILE A 58 15.40 -14.19 10.59
CA ILE A 58 15.51 -13.44 11.85
C ILE A 58 14.84 -14.21 13.00
N ALA A 59 13.62 -14.71 12.80
CA ALA A 59 12.93 -15.50 13.81
C ALA A 59 13.76 -16.73 14.21
N THR A 60 14.23 -17.50 13.23
CA THR A 60 15.07 -18.70 13.44
C THR A 60 16.35 -18.37 14.22
N ALA A 61 17.03 -17.29 13.87
CA ALA A 61 18.24 -16.85 14.56
C ALA A 61 17.99 -16.33 16.00
N ASN A 62 16.75 -16.04 16.37
CA ASN A 62 16.39 -15.38 17.64
C ASN A 62 15.39 -16.20 18.47
N GLY A 63 15.53 -17.53 18.48
CA GLY A 63 14.69 -18.40 19.30
C GLY A 63 13.31 -18.70 18.70
N GLY A 64 13.18 -18.63 17.38
CA GLY A 64 12.02 -19.08 16.61
C GLY A 64 10.85 -18.10 16.54
N ASN A 65 11.03 -16.84 16.93
CA ASN A 65 9.94 -15.86 17.01
C ASN A 65 10.42 -14.41 16.81
N ARG A 66 9.48 -13.48 16.63
CA ARG A 66 9.71 -12.04 16.52
C ARG A 66 8.87 -11.26 17.54
N ALA A 67 8.58 -11.87 18.68
CA ALA A 67 7.64 -11.32 19.66
C ALA A 67 8.19 -10.13 20.45
N HIS A 68 7.27 -9.29 20.94
CA HIS A 68 7.59 -8.14 21.79
C HIS A 68 8.57 -8.48 22.92
N GLY A 69 9.56 -7.60 23.12
CA GLY A 69 10.53 -7.72 24.19
C GLY A 69 11.50 -8.91 24.06
N ARG A 70 11.54 -9.58 22.90
CA ARG A 70 12.53 -10.58 22.51
C ARG A 70 13.43 -10.04 21.39
N ALA A 71 14.62 -10.63 21.23
CA ALA A 71 15.63 -10.15 20.29
C ALA A 71 15.14 -10.16 18.83
N GLY A 72 14.31 -11.14 18.45
CA GLY A 72 13.79 -11.27 17.08
C GLY A 72 12.93 -10.08 16.64
N TYR A 73 12.21 -9.43 17.56
CA TYR A 73 11.45 -8.22 17.23
C TYR A 73 12.38 -7.07 16.82
N LYS A 74 13.37 -6.76 17.67
CA LYS A 74 14.30 -5.65 17.41
C LYS A 74 15.12 -5.89 16.14
N ALA A 75 15.56 -7.13 15.90
CA ALA A 75 16.24 -7.50 14.66
C ALA A 75 15.34 -7.33 13.43
N SER A 76 14.04 -7.63 13.54
CA SER A 76 13.06 -7.37 12.47
C SER A 76 12.92 -5.89 12.19
N LEU A 77 12.81 -5.06 13.23
CA LEU A 77 12.74 -3.60 13.09
C LEU A 77 14.00 -3.04 12.42
N ASP A 78 15.18 -3.51 12.82
CA ASP A 78 16.45 -3.05 12.26
C ASP A 78 16.58 -3.39 10.77
N TYR A 79 16.09 -4.56 10.36
CA TYR A 79 16.02 -4.94 8.95
C TYR A 79 15.13 -3.98 8.14
N VAL A 80 13.90 -3.74 8.61
CA VAL A 80 12.94 -2.85 7.93
C VAL A 80 13.49 -1.43 7.86
N LYS A 81 14.01 -0.90 8.98
CA LYS A 81 14.60 0.44 9.05
C LYS A 81 15.77 0.59 8.07
N ALA A 82 16.69 -0.38 8.02
CA ALA A 82 17.84 -0.31 7.12
C ALA A 82 17.43 -0.22 5.64
N LYS A 83 16.37 -0.93 5.24
CA LYS A 83 15.82 -0.85 3.88
C LYS A 83 15.22 0.52 3.57
N LEU A 84 14.47 1.08 4.52
CA LEU A 84 13.84 2.40 4.38
C LEU A 84 14.87 3.54 4.36
N ASP A 85 15.85 3.50 5.26
CA ASP A 85 16.95 4.48 5.30
C ASP A 85 17.73 4.49 3.98
N ALA A 86 18.06 3.30 3.46
CA ALA A 86 18.75 3.16 2.18
C ALA A 86 17.91 3.65 0.98
N ALA A 87 16.58 3.67 1.13
CA ALA A 87 15.64 4.20 0.14
C ALA A 87 15.35 5.71 0.32
N GLY A 88 15.98 6.38 1.29
CA GLY A 88 15.85 7.83 1.47
C GLY A 88 14.65 8.27 2.34
N TYR A 89 14.02 7.36 3.06
CA TYR A 89 13.00 7.72 4.05
C TYR A 89 13.61 8.40 5.28
N THR A 90 12.84 9.32 5.89
CA THR A 90 13.14 9.81 7.23
C THR A 90 12.51 8.85 8.24
N THR A 91 13.32 8.07 8.94
CA THR A 91 12.83 7.08 9.90
C THR A 91 12.97 7.50 11.36
N VAL A 92 11.95 7.18 12.16
CA VAL A 92 11.91 7.42 13.61
C VAL A 92 11.57 6.12 14.32
N ILE A 93 12.42 5.75 15.30
CA ILE A 93 12.09 4.67 16.24
C ILE A 93 11.41 5.29 17.45
N GLN A 94 10.13 4.99 17.64
CA GLN A 94 9.37 5.41 18.82
C GLN A 94 9.42 4.30 19.87
N GLN A 95 10.13 4.55 20.98
CA GLN A 95 10.22 3.60 22.08
C GLN A 95 9.04 3.73 23.05
N PHE A 96 8.63 2.60 23.62
CA PHE A 96 7.67 2.52 24.71
C PHE A 96 8.00 1.35 25.65
N THR A 97 7.30 1.26 26.79
CA THR A 97 7.41 0.12 27.71
C THR A 97 6.06 -0.58 27.81
N ALA A 98 6.07 -1.90 27.64
CA ALA A 98 4.89 -2.75 27.78
C ALA A 98 5.28 -4.07 28.46
N SER A 99 4.49 -4.50 29.44
CA SER A 99 4.76 -5.74 30.20
C SER A 99 6.20 -5.84 30.75
N GLY A 100 6.74 -4.72 31.25
CA GLY A 100 8.09 -4.64 31.81
C GLY A 100 9.23 -4.74 30.80
N ARG A 101 8.95 -4.65 29.49
CA ARG A 101 9.95 -4.73 28.42
C ARG A 101 9.85 -3.52 27.47
N THR A 102 10.98 -3.10 26.92
CA THR A 102 11.01 -2.07 25.88
C THR A 102 10.40 -2.60 24.59
N GLY A 103 9.41 -1.88 24.07
CA GLY A 103 8.82 -2.05 22.75
C GLY A 103 9.18 -0.87 21.86
N TYR A 104 8.96 -1.04 20.55
CA TYR A 104 9.31 -0.03 19.56
C TYR A 104 8.20 0.05 18.52
N ASN A 105 7.97 1.22 17.95
CA ASN A 105 7.35 1.39 16.64
C ASN A 105 8.43 1.94 15.70
N LEU A 106 8.30 1.66 14.41
CA LEU A 106 9.08 2.30 13.36
C LEU A 106 8.15 3.14 12.49
N ILE A 107 8.43 4.44 12.40
CA ILE A 107 7.71 5.38 11.54
C ILE A 107 8.66 5.81 10.42
N ALA A 108 8.16 5.88 9.18
CA ALA A 108 8.95 6.26 8.02
C ALA A 108 8.18 7.26 7.16
N ASP A 109 8.70 8.49 7.09
CA ASP A 109 8.14 9.58 6.30
C ASP A 109 8.86 9.70 4.96
N TRP A 110 8.09 9.74 3.86
CA TRP A 110 8.62 10.04 2.53
C TRP A 110 8.76 11.57 2.37
N PRO A 111 9.94 12.11 1.99
CA PRO A 111 10.11 13.56 1.86
C PRO A 111 9.19 14.19 0.81
N GLY A 112 8.44 15.22 1.20
CA GLY A 112 7.51 15.96 0.34
C GLY A 112 6.03 15.71 0.65
N GLY A 113 5.15 16.18 -0.23
CA GLY A 113 3.70 16.20 -0.02
C GLY A 113 3.25 17.25 1.01
N ASP A 114 1.95 17.52 1.05
CA ASP A 114 1.33 18.41 2.03
C ASP A 114 1.30 17.71 3.40
N ALA A 115 2.12 18.20 4.32
CA ALA A 115 2.18 17.65 5.67
C ALA A 115 0.86 17.82 6.44
N ASN A 116 -0.08 18.66 5.99
CA ASN A 116 -1.41 18.79 6.60
C ASN A 116 -2.40 17.70 6.14
N GLN A 117 -2.02 16.89 5.15
CA GLN A 117 -2.78 15.73 4.68
C GLN A 117 -1.85 14.53 4.57
N VAL A 118 -1.94 13.60 5.52
CA VAL A 118 -1.07 12.44 5.64
C VAL A 118 -1.87 11.18 5.30
N VAL A 119 -1.44 10.47 4.26
CA VAL A 119 -1.89 9.09 4.01
C VAL A 119 -0.91 8.16 4.71
N MET A 120 -1.44 7.41 5.67
CA MET A 120 -0.68 6.44 6.45
C MET A 120 -1.00 5.02 6.00
N ALA A 121 0.02 4.17 5.91
CA ALA A 121 -0.14 2.72 5.78
C ALA A 121 0.70 2.00 6.84
N GLY A 122 0.13 0.96 7.46
CA GLY A 122 0.82 0.25 8.53
C GLY A 122 0.42 -1.20 8.72
N SER A 123 1.23 -1.87 9.52
CA SER A 123 1.10 -3.28 9.90
C SER A 123 1.87 -3.50 11.19
N HIS A 124 1.41 -4.36 12.11
CA HIS A 124 2.29 -4.79 13.18
C HIS A 124 3.41 -5.67 12.67
N LEU A 125 4.56 -5.55 13.35
CA LEU A 125 5.78 -6.27 13.03
C LEU A 125 6.11 -7.32 14.07
N ASP A 126 5.50 -7.32 15.26
CA ASP A 126 5.67 -8.43 16.18
C ASP A 126 4.90 -9.67 15.73
N SER A 127 5.31 -10.82 16.26
CA SER A 127 4.57 -12.08 16.20
C SER A 127 4.20 -12.51 17.61
N VAL A 128 3.31 -13.48 17.76
CA VAL A 128 3.29 -14.32 18.97
C VAL A 128 4.64 -15.02 19.21
N SER A 129 4.86 -15.45 20.45
CA SER A 129 6.11 -16.14 20.82
C SER A 129 6.19 -17.61 20.41
N SER A 130 5.10 -18.20 19.91
CA SER A 130 5.00 -19.61 19.50
C SER A 130 5.65 -19.89 18.13
N GLY A 131 5.85 -18.88 17.29
CA GLY A 131 6.33 -19.05 15.93
C GLY A 131 6.86 -17.77 15.30
N ALA A 132 7.25 -17.88 14.03
CA ALA A 132 7.87 -16.79 13.29
C ALA A 132 6.87 -15.71 12.87
N GLY A 133 5.57 -16.02 12.81
CA GLY A 133 4.54 -15.06 12.46
C GLY A 133 4.69 -14.55 11.03
N ILE A 134 4.73 -15.46 10.05
CA ILE A 134 5.00 -15.09 8.66
C ILE A 134 3.75 -14.61 7.94
N ASN A 135 2.62 -15.30 8.07
CA ASN A 135 1.36 -14.72 7.68
C ASN A 135 0.95 -13.63 8.67
N ASP A 136 1.14 -13.88 9.98
CA ASP A 136 0.72 -13.02 11.08
C ASP A 136 1.91 -12.43 11.87
N ASN A 137 2.39 -11.23 11.56
CA ASN A 137 2.00 -10.41 10.41
C ASN A 137 3.19 -10.00 9.55
N GLY A 138 4.05 -10.99 9.26
CA GLY A 138 5.09 -10.84 8.25
C GLY A 138 4.51 -10.43 6.88
N SER A 139 3.33 -10.94 6.50
CA SER A 139 2.68 -10.69 5.21
C SER A 139 2.37 -9.22 4.98
N GLY A 140 1.66 -8.58 5.93
CA GLY A 140 1.39 -7.14 5.90
C GLY A 140 2.67 -6.32 6.01
N SER A 141 3.54 -6.66 6.97
CA SER A 141 4.83 -5.99 7.15
C SER A 141 5.71 -5.97 5.89
N ALA A 142 5.76 -7.07 5.15
CA ALA A 142 6.51 -7.19 3.92
C ALA A 142 5.89 -6.40 2.77
N ALA A 143 4.56 -6.42 2.63
CA ALA A 143 3.86 -5.67 1.58
C ALA A 143 3.98 -4.17 1.79
N VAL A 144 3.75 -3.68 3.01
CA VAL A 144 3.94 -2.26 3.38
C VAL A 144 5.37 -1.83 3.08
N LEU A 145 6.37 -2.68 3.37
CA LEU A 145 7.78 -2.36 3.10
C LEU A 145 8.04 -2.27 1.61
N GLU A 146 7.61 -3.27 0.84
CA GLU A 146 7.88 -3.28 -0.60
C GLU A 146 7.14 -2.14 -1.33
N THR A 147 5.95 -1.74 -0.87
CA THR A 147 5.28 -0.54 -1.38
C THR A 147 6.05 0.74 -1.05
N ALA A 148 6.57 0.89 0.17
CA ALA A 148 7.45 2.02 0.50
C ALA A 148 8.71 2.04 -0.39
N LEU A 149 9.32 0.88 -0.63
CA LEU A 149 10.45 0.78 -1.55
C LEU A 149 10.03 1.11 -3.00
N ALA A 150 8.82 0.77 -3.41
CA ALA A 150 8.28 1.13 -4.73
C ALA A 150 8.09 2.65 -4.89
N VAL A 151 7.62 3.36 -3.85
CA VAL A 151 7.54 4.84 -3.84
C VAL A 151 8.90 5.45 -4.15
N SER A 152 9.94 4.98 -3.45
CA SER A 152 11.32 5.42 -3.70
C SER A 152 11.80 5.07 -5.12
N ARG A 153 11.61 3.84 -5.59
CA ARG A 153 12.07 3.44 -6.94
C ARG A 153 11.38 4.23 -8.04
N ALA A 154 10.10 4.55 -7.88
CA ALA A 154 9.33 5.37 -8.80
C ALA A 154 9.67 6.88 -8.67
N GLN A 155 10.44 7.29 -7.66
CA GLN A 155 10.65 8.68 -7.29
C GLN A 155 9.32 9.44 -7.21
N TYR A 156 8.32 8.78 -6.62
CA TYR A 156 6.94 9.24 -6.63
C TYR A 156 6.80 10.54 -5.80
N LYS A 157 6.06 11.50 -6.35
CA LYS A 157 5.80 12.82 -5.75
C LYS A 157 4.31 12.98 -5.47
N PRO A 158 3.81 12.40 -4.36
CA PRO A 158 2.40 12.52 -3.97
C PRO A 158 2.07 13.98 -3.61
N THR A 159 0.80 14.37 -3.77
CA THR A 159 0.34 15.68 -3.30
C THR A 159 0.18 15.69 -1.79
N LYS A 160 -0.23 14.56 -1.20
CA LYS A 160 -0.33 14.33 0.25
C LYS A 160 0.96 13.73 0.80
N HIS A 161 1.26 13.98 2.05
CA HIS A 161 2.40 13.37 2.70
C HIS A 161 2.19 11.87 2.90
N LEU A 162 3.20 11.05 2.61
CA LEU A 162 3.15 9.60 2.85
C LEU A 162 3.93 9.23 4.10
N ARG A 163 3.29 8.46 4.97
CA ARG A 163 3.90 7.92 6.18
C ARG A 163 3.62 6.42 6.30
N PHE A 164 4.66 5.63 6.51
CA PHE A 164 4.56 4.20 6.75
C PHE A 164 4.87 3.88 8.21
N ALA A 165 4.23 2.84 8.75
CA ALA A 165 4.43 2.46 10.15
C ALA A 165 4.47 0.95 10.37
N TRP A 166 5.39 0.53 11.24
CA TRP A 166 5.46 -0.83 11.77
C TRP A 166 5.26 -0.80 13.27
N TRP A 167 4.18 -1.41 13.73
CA TRP A 167 3.77 -1.39 15.13
C TRP A 167 4.44 -2.53 15.91
N GLY A 168 4.79 -2.26 17.16
CA GLY A 168 5.21 -3.30 18.09
C GLY A 168 4.13 -3.62 19.11
N ALA A 169 4.18 -4.82 19.66
CA ALA A 169 3.28 -5.26 20.72
C ALA A 169 1.80 -5.16 20.36
N GLU A 170 1.46 -5.43 19.10
CA GLU A 170 0.06 -5.60 18.70
C GLU A 170 -0.54 -6.80 19.41
N GLU A 171 0.23 -7.90 19.49
CA GLU A 171 -0.16 -9.18 20.09
C GLU A 171 -0.44 -9.09 21.61
N LEU A 172 -0.15 -7.93 22.20
CA LEU A 172 -0.47 -7.58 23.58
C LEU A 172 -1.69 -6.65 23.70
N GLY A 173 -2.44 -6.48 22.62
CA GLY A 173 -3.62 -5.62 22.53
C GLY A 173 -3.36 -4.25 21.90
N MET A 174 -2.73 -4.21 20.72
CA MET A 174 -2.47 -3.00 19.92
C MET A 174 -1.65 -1.95 20.69
N VAL A 175 -0.68 -2.37 21.50
CA VAL A 175 -0.01 -1.46 22.44
C VAL A 175 0.80 -0.40 21.70
N GLY A 176 1.51 -0.76 20.64
CA GLY A 176 2.33 0.16 19.85
C GLY A 176 1.49 1.22 19.13
N SER A 177 0.45 0.83 18.40
CA SER A 177 -0.44 1.76 17.70
C SER A 177 -1.23 2.65 18.67
N ARG A 178 -1.72 2.10 19.79
CA ARG A 178 -2.29 2.90 20.90
C ARG A 178 -1.30 3.92 21.43
N TYR A 179 -0.05 3.50 21.63
CA TYR A 179 1.00 4.39 22.14
C TYR A 179 1.27 5.56 21.18
N TYR A 180 1.30 5.29 19.87
CA TYR A 180 1.45 6.30 18.82
C TYR A 180 0.28 7.28 18.81
N VAL A 181 -0.95 6.78 18.67
CA VAL A 181 -2.16 7.62 18.57
C VAL A 181 -2.37 8.48 19.83
N ASN A 182 -2.12 7.93 21.02
CA ASN A 182 -2.25 8.66 22.28
C ASN A 182 -1.26 9.83 22.41
N ARG A 183 -0.17 9.83 21.64
CA ARG A 183 0.87 10.88 21.65
C ARG A 183 0.76 11.86 20.49
N LEU A 184 -0.11 11.58 19.52
CA LEU A 184 -0.48 12.59 18.53
C LEU A 184 -1.24 13.72 19.25
N ALA A 185 -0.74 14.94 19.11
CA ALA A 185 -1.51 16.13 19.46
C ALA A 185 -2.81 16.13 18.65
N THR A 186 -3.88 16.74 19.18
CA THR A 186 -5.19 16.74 18.51
C THR A 186 -5.10 17.27 17.07
N GLY A 187 -4.30 18.31 16.83
CA GLY A 187 -4.07 18.86 15.48
C GLY A 187 -3.29 17.93 14.55
N ASP A 188 -2.47 17.02 15.07
CA ASP A 188 -1.77 16.02 14.25
C ASP A 188 -2.66 14.84 13.89
N ARG A 189 -3.69 14.54 14.69
CA ARG A 189 -4.68 13.51 14.36
C ARG A 189 -5.52 13.90 13.15
N SER A 190 -6.00 15.15 13.11
CA SER A 190 -6.79 15.66 11.98
C SER A 190 -6.01 15.78 10.68
N ARG A 191 -4.67 15.74 10.74
CA ARG A 191 -3.81 15.74 9.55
C ARG A 191 -3.74 14.36 8.89
N ILE A 192 -4.08 13.28 9.59
CA ILE A 192 -4.10 11.94 8.99
C ILE A 192 -5.42 11.78 8.23
N SER A 193 -5.35 11.85 6.91
CA SER A 193 -6.51 11.76 6.03
C SER A 193 -6.95 10.32 5.76
N ALA A 194 -6.04 9.36 5.92
CA ALA A 194 -6.32 7.92 5.84
C ALA A 194 -5.28 7.13 6.64
N TYR A 195 -5.72 6.10 7.36
CA TYR A 195 -4.84 5.04 7.89
C TYR A 195 -5.25 3.68 7.30
N LEU A 196 -4.36 3.08 6.53
CA LEU A 196 -4.55 1.81 5.84
C LEU A 196 -3.84 0.68 6.60
N ASN A 197 -4.60 -0.32 7.03
CA ASN A 197 -4.10 -1.42 7.86
C ASN A 197 -3.96 -2.72 7.06
N PHE A 198 -2.82 -3.39 7.21
CA PHE A 198 -2.55 -4.66 6.55
C PHE A 198 -2.11 -5.67 7.59
N ASP A 199 -3.04 -6.57 7.89
CA ASP A 199 -2.88 -7.60 8.90
C ASP A 199 -3.35 -8.92 8.32
N MET A 200 -2.47 -9.92 8.26
CA MET A 200 -2.70 -11.23 7.65
C MET A 200 -3.28 -11.17 6.23
N ILE A 201 -2.45 -10.81 5.25
CA ILE A 201 -2.84 -10.66 3.84
C ILE A 201 -2.34 -11.78 2.92
N GLY A 202 -1.83 -12.87 3.50
CA GLY A 202 -1.24 -14.00 2.79
C GLY A 202 -1.76 -15.39 3.19
N SER A 203 -2.94 -15.49 3.82
CA SER A 203 -3.45 -16.75 4.39
C SER A 203 -3.48 -17.89 3.37
N PRO A 204 -3.10 -19.13 3.76
CA PRO A 204 -2.89 -20.24 2.82
C PRO A 204 -4.17 -20.72 2.13
N ASN A 205 -5.34 -20.53 2.76
CA ASN A 205 -6.67 -20.83 2.23
C ASN A 205 -7.49 -19.53 2.19
N PRO A 206 -7.15 -18.56 1.33
CA PRO A 206 -7.51 -17.16 1.53
C PRO A 206 -8.98 -16.84 1.21
N GLY A 207 -9.55 -15.93 2.00
CA GLY A 207 -10.62 -15.05 1.53
C GLY A 207 -10.06 -13.70 1.09
N TYR A 208 -10.91 -12.84 0.53
CA TYR A 208 -10.57 -11.46 0.21
C TYR A 208 -11.53 -10.52 0.93
N PHE A 209 -11.10 -10.05 2.09
CA PHE A 209 -11.91 -9.22 2.97
C PHE A 209 -11.43 -7.76 2.95
N VAL A 210 -12.38 -6.84 2.84
CA VAL A 210 -12.15 -5.39 2.90
C VAL A 210 -12.85 -4.85 4.13
N TYR A 211 -12.20 -3.95 4.86
CA TYR A 211 -12.77 -3.35 6.07
C TYR A 211 -13.93 -2.41 5.69
N ASP A 212 -15.05 -2.51 6.40
CA ASP A 212 -16.25 -1.67 6.22
C ASP A 212 -16.23 -0.48 7.19
N ASP A 213 -15.21 0.38 7.03
CA ASP A 213 -14.93 1.52 7.89
C ASP A 213 -15.20 2.86 7.18
N ASP A 214 -14.17 3.49 6.60
CA ASP A 214 -14.37 4.69 5.79
C ASP A 214 -14.84 4.30 4.38
N PRO A 215 -15.97 4.85 3.90
CA PRO A 215 -16.57 4.43 2.63
C PRO A 215 -15.71 4.80 1.41
N ALA A 216 -14.86 5.84 1.49
CA ALA A 216 -13.99 6.19 0.39
C ALA A 216 -12.82 5.21 0.30
N ILE A 217 -12.20 4.88 1.43
CA ILE A 217 -11.10 3.90 1.50
C ILE A 217 -11.60 2.49 1.12
N GLU A 218 -12.75 2.07 1.66
CA GLU A 218 -13.37 0.79 1.31
C GLU A 218 -13.63 0.69 -0.19
N LYS A 219 -14.22 1.75 -0.78
CA LYS A 219 -14.47 1.80 -2.22
C LYS A 219 -13.18 1.69 -3.03
N THR A 220 -12.10 2.36 -2.63
CA THR A 220 -10.80 2.26 -3.32
C THR A 220 -10.32 0.80 -3.41
N PHE A 221 -10.39 0.04 -2.32
CA PHE A 221 -10.01 -1.38 -2.36
C PHE A 221 -10.98 -2.22 -3.19
N LYS A 222 -12.30 -2.01 -3.04
CA LYS A 222 -13.32 -2.73 -3.82
C LYS A 222 -13.20 -2.45 -5.32
N ASP A 223 -12.86 -1.23 -5.71
CA ASP A 223 -12.62 -0.84 -7.11
C ASP A 223 -11.41 -1.60 -7.68
N TYR A 224 -10.31 -1.71 -6.93
CA TYR A 224 -9.14 -2.50 -7.34
C TYR A 224 -9.50 -3.97 -7.56
N PHE A 225 -10.13 -4.61 -6.57
CA PHE A 225 -10.50 -6.03 -6.65
C PHE A 225 -11.54 -6.29 -7.75
N GLY A 226 -12.51 -5.38 -7.91
CA GLY A 226 -13.46 -5.41 -9.03
C GLY A 226 -12.77 -5.31 -10.39
N GLY A 227 -11.75 -4.46 -10.51
CA GLY A 227 -10.94 -4.29 -11.71
C GLY A 227 -10.19 -5.55 -12.14
N ILE A 228 -9.80 -6.40 -11.18
CA ILE A 228 -9.14 -7.70 -11.44
C ILE A 228 -10.12 -8.89 -11.41
N GLY A 229 -11.43 -8.63 -11.33
CA GLY A 229 -12.46 -9.67 -11.35
C GLY A 229 -12.48 -10.58 -10.12
N VAL A 230 -12.00 -10.10 -8.97
CA VAL A 230 -11.99 -10.86 -7.71
C VAL A 230 -13.07 -10.28 -6.78
N PRO A 231 -14.10 -11.06 -6.41
CA PRO A 231 -15.13 -10.58 -5.49
C PRO A 231 -14.55 -10.42 -4.08
N THR A 232 -15.03 -9.44 -3.32
CA THR A 232 -14.66 -9.23 -1.91
C THR A 232 -15.85 -9.46 -0.98
N GLU A 233 -15.57 -9.67 0.31
CA GLU A 233 -16.55 -9.62 1.40
C GLU A 233 -16.14 -8.57 2.43
N ILE A 234 -17.09 -8.16 3.27
CA ILE A 234 -16.80 -7.33 4.43
C ILE A 234 -15.99 -8.15 5.44
N GLU A 235 -14.96 -7.52 6.00
CA GLU A 235 -14.20 -8.05 7.13
C GLU A 235 -15.11 -8.12 8.38
N THR A 236 -15.18 -9.29 9.03
CA THR A 236 -16.00 -9.49 10.25
C THR A 236 -15.35 -10.39 11.30
N GLU A 237 -14.16 -10.94 11.03
CA GLU A 237 -13.41 -11.81 11.93
C GLU A 237 -12.48 -11.02 12.86
N GLY A 238 -11.77 -10.06 12.28
CA GLY A 238 -10.77 -9.22 12.92
C GLY A 238 -11.30 -7.88 13.44
N ASP A 239 -12.55 -7.51 13.15
CA ASP A 239 -13.15 -6.20 13.47
C ASP A 239 -12.77 -5.69 14.87
N GLY A 240 -12.08 -4.56 14.90
CA GLY A 240 -11.62 -3.89 16.12
C GLY A 240 -10.44 -4.52 16.86
N ARG A 241 -9.84 -5.59 16.31
CA ARG A 241 -8.75 -6.37 16.93
C ARG A 241 -7.41 -6.26 16.19
N SER A 242 -7.16 -5.13 15.54
CA SER A 242 -5.87 -4.82 14.90
C SER A 242 -5.61 -3.32 14.93
N ASP A 243 -4.44 -2.87 14.50
CA ASP A 243 -3.91 -1.53 14.72
C ASP A 243 -4.72 -0.37 14.11
N HIS A 244 -5.72 -0.63 13.29
CA HIS A 244 -6.70 0.38 12.84
C HIS A 244 -7.62 0.86 13.97
N ALA A 245 -7.90 0.03 14.97
CA ALA A 245 -8.89 0.34 16.00
C ALA A 245 -8.55 1.59 16.84
N PRO A 246 -7.27 1.83 17.26
CA PRO A 246 -6.89 3.08 17.91
C PRO A 246 -7.07 4.32 17.03
N PHE A 247 -6.79 4.23 15.73
CA PHE A 247 -6.98 5.33 14.78
C PHE A 247 -8.48 5.63 14.58
N LYS A 248 -9.29 4.59 14.34
CA LYS A 248 -10.76 4.67 14.25
C LYS A 248 -11.35 5.33 15.50
N SER A 249 -10.93 4.89 16.69
CA SER A 249 -11.38 5.44 17.97
C SER A 249 -10.98 6.92 18.16
N ALA A 250 -9.94 7.37 17.48
CA ALA A 250 -9.48 8.76 17.49
C ALA A 250 -10.11 9.62 16.39
N GLY A 251 -11.04 9.07 15.58
CA GLY A 251 -11.73 9.77 14.50
C GLY A 251 -10.92 9.90 13.20
N VAL A 252 -9.84 9.12 13.05
CA VAL A 252 -9.08 9.05 11.79
C VAL A 252 -9.81 8.10 10.84
N PRO A 253 -10.02 8.46 9.56
CA PRO A 253 -10.55 7.55 8.55
C PRO A 253 -9.63 6.32 8.38
N VAL A 254 -10.20 5.12 8.46
CA VAL A 254 -9.43 3.87 8.33
C VAL A 254 -10.01 2.95 7.27
N GLY A 255 -9.17 2.04 6.79
CA GLY A 255 -9.58 0.87 6.04
C GLY A 255 -8.43 -0.12 5.96
N GLY A 256 -8.63 -1.25 5.30
CA GLY A 256 -7.62 -2.30 5.28
C GLY A 256 -8.07 -3.53 4.53
N LEU A 257 -7.13 -4.47 4.44
CA LEU A 257 -7.31 -5.76 3.79
C LEU A 257 -6.99 -6.89 4.77
N PHE A 258 -7.68 -8.01 4.61
CA PHE A 258 -7.49 -9.21 5.40
C PHE A 258 -7.81 -10.45 4.55
N THR A 259 -7.14 -11.57 4.85
CA THR A 259 -7.35 -12.84 4.12
C THR A 259 -7.96 -13.96 4.94
N GLY A 260 -8.38 -13.68 6.17
CA GLY A 260 -8.97 -14.66 7.08
C GLY A 260 -7.92 -15.26 8.02
N ALA A 261 -8.33 -15.63 9.23
CA ALA A 261 -7.46 -16.26 10.22
C ALA A 261 -8.00 -17.64 10.60
N SER A 262 -8.48 -17.78 11.84
CA SER A 262 -8.92 -19.05 12.42
C SER A 262 -10.30 -19.52 11.92
N ARG A 263 -11.14 -18.62 11.39
CA ARG A 263 -12.49 -18.97 10.93
C ARG A 263 -12.43 -19.93 9.75
N THR A 264 -13.46 -20.76 9.68
CA THR A 264 -13.63 -21.77 8.63
C THR A 264 -14.20 -21.16 7.36
N MET A 265 -13.54 -21.40 6.23
CA MET A 265 -14.05 -21.07 4.91
C MET A 265 -15.33 -21.87 4.63
N SER A 266 -16.42 -21.16 4.31
CA SER A 266 -17.68 -21.78 3.90
C SER A 266 -17.62 -22.33 2.47
N SER A 267 -18.56 -23.21 2.11
CA SER A 267 -18.68 -23.70 0.73
C SER A 267 -18.95 -22.58 -0.29
N ALA A 268 -19.71 -21.55 0.11
CA ALA A 268 -19.96 -20.38 -0.75
C ALA A 268 -18.69 -19.57 -1.00
N GLN A 269 -17.87 -19.38 0.04
CA GLN A 269 -16.56 -18.73 -0.08
C GLN A 269 -15.59 -19.54 -0.94
N ALA A 270 -15.54 -20.87 -0.75
CA ALA A 270 -14.72 -21.73 -1.57
C ALA A 270 -15.15 -21.73 -3.05
N ALA A 271 -16.45 -21.61 -3.33
CA ALA A 271 -16.96 -21.55 -4.70
C ALA A 271 -16.51 -20.28 -5.45
N LYS A 272 -16.32 -19.15 -4.76
CA LYS A 272 -15.93 -17.87 -5.38
C LYS A 272 -14.42 -17.59 -5.35
N TRP A 273 -13.69 -18.10 -4.36
CA TRP A 273 -12.25 -17.83 -4.18
C TRP A 273 -11.36 -19.03 -4.45
N GLY A 274 -11.94 -20.23 -4.62
CA GLY A 274 -11.22 -21.48 -4.55
C GLY A 274 -10.87 -21.84 -3.11
N GLY A 275 -9.87 -22.71 -2.93
CA GLY A 275 -9.47 -23.18 -1.60
C GLY A 275 -10.29 -24.38 -1.11
N THR A 276 -10.29 -24.62 0.19
CA THR A 276 -10.90 -25.80 0.81
C THR A 276 -11.98 -25.38 1.81
N ALA A 277 -13.24 -25.59 1.45
CA ALA A 277 -14.37 -25.44 2.36
C ALA A 277 -14.21 -26.33 3.59
N GLY A 278 -14.67 -25.86 4.76
CA GLY A 278 -14.55 -26.61 6.01
C GLY A 278 -13.15 -26.57 6.64
N ARG A 279 -12.20 -25.81 6.09
CA ARG A 279 -10.89 -25.55 6.67
C ARG A 279 -10.74 -24.08 7.04
N ALA A 280 -9.90 -23.80 8.05
CA ALA A 280 -9.55 -22.43 8.43
C ALA A 280 -8.93 -21.67 7.25
N PHE A 281 -9.06 -20.35 7.22
CA PHE A 281 -8.34 -19.51 6.26
C PHE A 281 -6.83 -19.62 6.48
N ASP A 282 -6.42 -19.58 7.75
CA ASP A 282 -5.07 -19.88 8.22
C ASP A 282 -5.13 -20.93 9.35
N ARG A 283 -4.73 -22.16 9.02
CA ARG A 283 -4.65 -23.28 9.97
C ARG A 283 -3.48 -23.17 10.96
N CYS A 284 -2.54 -22.25 10.71
CA CYS A 284 -1.35 -22.01 11.50
C CYS A 284 -1.41 -20.67 12.25
N TYR A 285 -2.58 -20.03 12.32
CA TYR A 285 -2.81 -18.83 13.12
C TYR A 285 -2.24 -18.99 14.54
N HIS A 286 -1.43 -18.02 14.98
CA HIS A 286 -0.71 -17.99 16.26
C HIS A 286 0.09 -19.28 16.59
N SER A 287 0.55 -20.03 15.59
CA SER A 287 1.17 -21.34 15.76
C SER A 287 2.59 -21.39 15.18
N SER A 288 3.39 -22.35 15.64
CA SER A 288 4.77 -22.54 15.19
C SER A 288 4.91 -22.86 13.70
N CYS A 289 3.84 -23.35 13.06
CA CYS A 289 3.81 -23.64 11.64
C CYS A 289 3.53 -22.41 10.76
N ASP A 290 3.28 -21.23 11.36
CA ASP A 290 3.22 -19.98 10.61
C ASP A 290 4.62 -19.55 10.18
N THR A 291 5.02 -20.10 9.02
CA THR A 291 6.34 -20.04 8.41
C THR A 291 6.21 -19.57 6.97
N THR A 292 7.32 -19.46 6.23
CA THR A 292 7.26 -19.15 4.79
C THR A 292 6.48 -20.17 3.96
N ALA A 293 6.26 -21.39 4.47
CA ALA A 293 5.38 -22.37 3.83
C ALA A 293 3.88 -22.09 4.04
N ASN A 294 3.52 -21.17 4.94
CA ASN A 294 2.15 -20.84 5.33
C ASN A 294 1.57 -19.63 4.57
N ILE A 295 1.98 -19.46 3.30
CA ILE A 295 1.62 -18.28 2.50
C ILE A 295 1.02 -18.72 1.16
N ASN A 296 -0.11 -18.11 0.80
CA ASN A 296 -0.66 -18.16 -0.55
C ASN A 296 -0.10 -17.00 -1.39
N ASP A 297 0.73 -17.30 -2.38
CA ASP A 297 1.40 -16.28 -3.21
C ASP A 297 0.41 -15.44 -4.04
N THR A 298 -0.70 -16.02 -4.47
CA THR A 298 -1.74 -15.28 -5.21
C THR A 298 -2.44 -14.25 -4.32
N ALA A 299 -2.76 -14.61 -3.07
CA ALA A 299 -3.34 -13.68 -2.11
C ALA A 299 -2.35 -12.58 -1.72
N LEU A 300 -1.10 -12.96 -1.43
CA LEU A 300 -0.05 -12.01 -1.08
C LEU A 300 0.19 -10.99 -2.21
N ASN A 301 0.27 -11.43 -3.48
CA ASN A 301 0.44 -10.54 -4.63
C ASN A 301 -0.73 -9.56 -4.75
N ARG A 302 -1.97 -10.08 -4.85
CA ARG A 302 -3.17 -9.26 -5.02
C ARG A 302 -3.33 -8.21 -3.93
N ASN A 303 -3.10 -8.56 -2.67
CA ASN A 303 -3.21 -7.61 -1.57
C ASN A 303 -2.05 -6.60 -1.55
N SER A 304 -0.84 -6.99 -1.94
CA SER A 304 0.30 -6.07 -2.05
C SER A 304 0.07 -5.03 -3.15
N ASP A 305 -0.47 -5.44 -4.29
CA ASP A 305 -0.84 -4.56 -5.39
C ASP A 305 -2.02 -3.64 -5.00
N ALA A 306 -3.03 -4.18 -4.32
CA ALA A 306 -4.16 -3.41 -3.81
C ALA A 306 -3.73 -2.34 -2.79
N LEU A 307 -2.76 -2.66 -1.92
CA LEU A 307 -2.13 -1.73 -1.00
C LEU A 307 -1.46 -0.59 -1.77
N ALA A 308 -0.61 -0.90 -2.75
CA ALA A 308 0.08 0.10 -3.56
C ALA A 308 -0.92 0.98 -4.34
N TYR A 309 -1.95 0.36 -4.92
CA TYR A 309 -3.05 1.06 -5.57
C TYR A 309 -3.71 2.08 -4.63
N ALA A 310 -4.11 1.67 -3.43
CA ALA A 310 -4.75 2.56 -2.47
C ALA A 310 -3.82 3.69 -2.00
N VAL A 311 -2.54 3.41 -1.76
CA VAL A 311 -1.55 4.44 -1.43
C VAL A 311 -1.44 5.48 -2.54
N TRP A 312 -1.36 5.06 -3.80
CA TRP A 312 -1.25 5.98 -4.95
C TRP A 312 -2.54 6.77 -5.19
N GLU A 313 -3.70 6.13 -5.15
CA GLU A 313 -4.98 6.80 -5.42
C GLU A 313 -5.33 7.79 -4.30
N LEU A 314 -5.12 7.42 -3.04
CA LEU A 314 -5.51 8.27 -1.91
C LEU A 314 -4.52 9.41 -1.64
N SER A 315 -3.31 9.37 -2.19
CA SER A 315 -2.26 10.39 -1.98
C SER A 315 -2.12 11.42 -3.11
N GLN A 316 -2.99 11.37 -4.12
CA GLN A 316 -3.17 12.47 -5.09
C GLN A 316 -4.03 13.61 -4.54
#